data_AF-A0A7X3G9V9-F1
#
_entry.id   AF-A0A7X3G9V9-F1
#
_cell.length_a   1.000
_cell.length_b   1.000
_cell.length_c   1.000
_cell.angle_alpha   90.00
_cell.angle_beta   90.00
_cell.angle_gamma   90.00
#
_symmetry.space_group_name_H-M   'P 1'
#
loop_
_entity.id
_entity.type
_entity.pdbx_description
1 polymer ?
#
loop_
_entity_poly.entity_id
_entity_poly.type
_entity_poly.pdbx_seq_one_letter_code
_entity_poly.pdbx_strand_id
1 'polypeptide(L)'
;MDESDLFCSIDRLTILAEPKNEKRLSWVHRVLKRVLMTELSDSTNLFVDEMGDTVMSPYGVAYGVRDEYGEIEFKENLIYCEILERGGYVDLRYDFNPNSLKKWDVEWVWNVVRNVLDEFGSEYRLSRFDLAIDVINTPEIFELKCTRQGVTRKLLFGRSGALETIYWGSRQSDVQVRLYNKLKEMKSYERAELDESIKSFWRLEMQMRTKKIDRTLAQEFSDRLDGFSLVPVSALDLKPELKRFAMLLESDGDVAVWYPEVDERTLRRWKAKVRKAREDFDDDAYRKVLKNALHNQMQDIKSELDKYVDVYLGF
;
A
#
# COMPACT_ATOMS: atom_id res chain seq x y z
N MET A 1 -10.10 -3.56 -22.25
CA MET A 1 -9.43 -2.74 -21.22
C MET A 1 -8.46 -1.86 -21.95
N ASP A 2 -8.55 -0.57 -21.68
CA ASP A 2 -7.62 0.41 -22.23
C ASP A 2 -6.54 0.66 -21.17
N GLU A 3 -5.30 0.98 -21.57
CA GLU A 3 -4.24 1.29 -20.60
C GLU A 3 -4.60 2.50 -19.73
N SER A 4 -5.56 3.32 -20.19
CA SER A 4 -6.14 4.45 -19.47
C SER A 4 -6.92 4.10 -18.20
N ASP A 5 -7.22 2.81 -17.97
CA ASP A 5 -8.00 2.36 -16.80
C ASP A 5 -7.12 2.00 -15.59
N LEU A 6 -5.79 2.14 -15.74
CA LEU A 6 -4.80 1.78 -14.73
C LEU A 6 -4.02 3.02 -14.31
N PHE A 7 -3.82 3.19 -13.00
CA PHE A 7 -3.02 4.29 -12.48
C PHE A 7 -2.16 3.80 -11.33
N CYS A 8 -0.85 3.86 -11.51
CA CYS A 8 0.09 3.50 -10.47
C CYS A 8 0.63 4.76 -9.79
N SER A 9 0.81 4.69 -8.47
CA SER A 9 1.21 5.84 -7.65
C SER A 9 1.83 5.39 -6.33
N ILE A 10 2.63 6.27 -5.71
CA ILE A 10 3.13 6.06 -4.35
C ILE A 10 2.01 6.40 -3.37
N ASP A 11 1.56 5.42 -2.59
CA ASP A 11 0.45 5.63 -1.63
C ASP A 11 0.94 6.00 -0.23
N ARG A 12 2.12 5.53 0.16
CA ARG A 12 2.69 5.83 1.48
C ARG A 12 4.20 5.70 1.52
N LEU A 13 4.84 6.65 2.18
CA LEU A 13 6.22 6.56 2.66
C LEU A 13 6.21 6.59 4.19
N THR A 14 7.06 5.75 4.81
CA THR A 14 7.39 5.88 6.24
C THR A 14 8.88 6.11 6.40
N ILE A 15 9.25 7.28 6.90
CA ILE A 15 10.62 7.64 7.23
C ILE A 15 10.81 7.50 8.74
N LEU A 16 11.91 6.85 9.12
CA LEU A 16 12.39 6.82 10.50
C LEU A 16 13.62 7.70 10.58
N ALA A 17 13.62 8.63 11.53
CA ALA A 17 14.74 9.49 11.84
C ALA A 17 15.30 9.15 13.21
N GLU A 18 16.60 8.90 13.27
CA GLU A 18 17.34 8.63 14.49
C GLU A 18 18.28 9.81 14.77
N PRO A 19 18.00 10.65 15.79
CA PRO A 19 18.91 11.71 16.18
C PRO A 19 20.17 11.11 16.81
N LYS A 20 21.35 11.68 16.50
CA LYS A 20 22.66 11.27 17.07
C LYS A 20 22.73 11.23 18.60
N ASN A 21 21.79 11.84 19.29
CA ASN A 21 21.72 11.82 20.74
C ASN A 21 20.30 11.47 21.18
N GLU A 22 20.08 10.20 21.53
CA GLU A 22 18.79 9.64 21.96
C GLU A 22 18.14 10.45 23.10
N LYS A 23 18.94 11.07 23.98
CA LYS A 23 18.44 11.91 25.08
C LYS A 23 17.71 13.19 24.61
N ARG A 24 17.71 13.47 23.29
CA ARG A 24 17.11 14.65 22.68
C ARG A 24 15.91 14.35 21.77
N LEU A 25 15.49 13.10 21.59
CA LEU A 25 14.35 12.74 20.72
C LEU A 25 13.06 13.49 21.05
N SER A 26 12.69 13.48 22.33
CA SER A 26 11.54 14.22 22.84
C SER A 26 11.67 15.75 22.67
N TRP A 27 12.91 16.26 22.66
CA TRP A 27 13.18 17.66 22.40
C TRP A 27 13.07 17.97 20.91
N VAL A 28 13.61 17.13 20.03
CA VAL A 28 13.48 17.26 18.57
C VAL A 28 12.01 17.22 18.16
N HIS A 29 11.24 16.24 18.64
CA HIS A 29 9.80 16.11 18.37
C HIS A 29 9.03 17.39 18.74
N ARG A 30 9.36 17.96 19.91
CA ARG A 30 8.76 19.21 20.42
C ARG A 30 9.19 20.44 19.63
N VAL A 31 10.47 20.54 19.29
CA VAL A 31 11.01 21.65 18.48
C VAL A 31 10.38 21.63 17.11
N LEU A 32 10.32 20.47 16.45
CA LEU A 32 9.68 20.30 15.16
C LEU A 32 8.20 20.73 15.21
N LYS A 33 7.44 20.26 16.21
CA LYS A 33 6.04 20.68 16.41
C LYS A 33 5.90 22.20 16.48
N ARG A 34 6.76 22.86 17.26
CA ARG A 34 6.74 24.32 17.42
C ARG A 34 7.12 25.04 16.12
N VAL A 35 8.15 24.57 15.43
CA VAL A 35 8.56 25.14 14.13
C VAL A 35 7.41 25.03 13.14
N LEU A 36 6.78 23.86 13.01
CA LEU A 36 5.62 23.66 12.14
C LEU A 36 4.45 24.56 12.52
N MET A 37 4.14 24.74 13.81
CA MET A 37 3.09 25.68 14.24
C MET A 37 3.40 27.13 13.82
N THR A 38 4.67 27.54 13.88
CA THR A 38 5.08 28.88 13.46
C THR A 38 5.02 29.02 11.94
N GLU A 39 5.56 28.07 11.18
CA GLU A 39 5.56 28.11 9.71
C GLU A 39 4.15 28.06 9.12
N LEU A 40 3.22 27.42 9.82
CA LEU A 40 1.83 27.28 9.38
C LEU A 40 0.90 28.35 9.97
N SER A 41 1.39 29.30 10.77
CA SER A 41 0.53 30.27 11.48
C SER A 41 -0.31 31.14 10.55
N ASP A 42 0.24 31.47 9.38
CA ASP A 42 -0.38 32.35 8.40
C ASP A 42 -1.17 31.56 7.34
N SER A 43 -1.14 30.22 7.42
CA SER A 43 -1.86 29.36 6.49
C SER A 43 -3.33 29.27 6.87
N THR A 44 -4.22 29.52 5.91
CA THR A 44 -5.67 29.41 6.14
C THR A 44 -6.11 27.95 6.30
N ASN A 45 -5.51 27.04 5.52
CA ASN A 45 -5.99 25.67 5.38
C ASN A 45 -5.02 24.62 5.95
N LEU A 46 -3.81 25.02 6.35
CA LEU A 46 -2.83 24.12 6.94
C LEU A 46 -2.69 24.37 8.43
N PHE A 47 -2.61 23.31 9.22
CA PHE A 47 -2.43 23.41 10.65
C PHE A 47 -1.79 22.13 11.22
N VAL A 48 -1.28 22.24 12.44
CA VAL A 48 -0.83 21.09 13.22
C VAL A 48 -2.04 20.49 13.94
N ASP A 49 -2.36 19.24 13.64
CA ASP A 49 -3.44 18.46 14.25
C ASP A 49 -2.89 17.62 15.40
N GLU A 50 -3.18 18.02 16.64
CA GLU A 50 -2.70 17.31 17.82
C GLU A 50 -3.55 16.08 18.12
N MET A 51 -2.91 14.93 18.32
CA MET A 51 -3.61 13.65 18.55
C MET A 51 -3.51 13.18 20.01
N GLY A 52 -3.20 14.09 20.94
CA GLY A 52 -3.23 13.85 22.37
C GLY A 52 -2.64 14.99 23.19
N ASP A 53 -2.81 14.92 24.51
CA ASP A 53 -2.58 16.06 25.41
C ASP A 53 -1.13 16.18 25.93
N THR A 54 -0.25 15.25 25.56
CA THR A 54 1.12 15.20 26.07
C THR A 54 2.11 15.74 25.06
N VAL A 55 3.26 16.18 25.56
CA VAL A 55 4.36 16.67 24.71
C VAL A 55 4.98 15.55 23.84
N MET A 56 4.74 14.29 24.20
CA MET A 56 5.17 13.12 23.42
C MET A 56 4.05 12.57 22.53
N SER A 57 2.86 13.17 22.58
CA SER A 57 1.73 12.70 21.80
C SER A 57 2.05 12.84 20.30
N PRO A 58 1.54 11.92 19.48
CA PRO A 58 1.58 12.08 18.04
C PRO A 58 0.87 13.37 17.63
N TYR A 59 1.30 13.92 16.50
CA TYR A 59 0.63 15.02 15.83
C TYR A 59 0.73 14.83 14.33
N GLY A 60 -0.12 15.54 13.59
CA GLY A 60 -0.07 15.59 12.15
C GLY A 60 0.09 17.01 11.63
N VAL A 61 0.60 17.16 10.42
CA VAL A 61 0.30 18.32 9.59
C VAL A 61 -0.92 17.95 8.75
N ALA A 62 -1.98 18.74 8.84
CA ALA A 62 -3.23 18.49 8.15
C ALA A 62 -3.60 19.65 7.23
N TYR A 63 -4.24 19.31 6.12
CA TYR A 63 -5.01 20.25 5.32
C TYR A 63 -6.46 20.16 5.76
N GLY A 64 -7.13 21.30 5.93
CA GLY A 64 -8.55 21.33 6.19
C GLY A 64 -9.26 22.49 5.51
N VAL A 65 -10.51 22.22 5.13
CA VAL A 65 -11.45 23.23 4.63
C VAL A 65 -12.42 23.54 5.76
N ARG A 66 -12.62 24.83 6.01
CA ARG A 66 -13.53 25.31 7.04
C ARG A 66 -14.84 25.80 6.42
N ASP A 67 -15.93 25.57 7.12
CA ASP A 67 -17.24 26.12 6.77
C ASP A 67 -17.35 27.61 7.11
N GLU A 68 -18.52 28.20 6.87
CA GLU A 68 -18.82 29.61 7.18
C GLU A 68 -18.76 29.95 8.68
N TYR A 69 -18.82 28.95 9.57
CA TYR A 69 -18.72 29.09 11.02
C TYR A 69 -17.28 28.88 11.53
N GLY A 70 -16.35 28.51 10.65
CA GLY A 70 -14.95 28.23 10.98
C GLY A 70 -14.69 26.79 11.44
N GLU A 71 -15.69 25.92 11.40
CA GLU A 71 -15.59 24.50 11.74
C GLU A 71 -14.97 23.71 10.58
N ILE A 72 -14.17 22.69 10.90
CA ILE A 72 -13.49 21.89 9.87
C ILE A 72 -14.50 20.93 9.23
N GLU A 73 -14.90 21.21 8.01
CA GLU A 73 -15.80 20.39 7.20
C GLU A 73 -15.06 19.21 6.55
N PHE A 74 -13.83 19.46 6.09
CA PHE A 74 -12.97 18.45 5.49
C PHE A 74 -11.59 18.49 6.14
N LYS A 75 -11.02 17.31 6.45
CA LYS A 75 -9.66 17.17 6.96
C LYS A 75 -8.91 16.02 6.29
N GLU A 76 -7.73 16.31 5.77
CA GLU A 76 -6.77 15.34 5.27
C GLU A 76 -5.46 15.45 6.05
N ASN A 77 -5.06 14.36 6.72
CA ASN A 77 -3.76 14.31 7.38
C ASN A 77 -2.67 14.07 6.34
N LEU A 78 -1.74 15.03 6.20
CA LEU A 78 -0.71 15.05 5.18
C LEU A 78 0.57 14.36 5.63
N ILE A 79 1.05 14.71 6.83
CA ILE A 79 2.24 14.13 7.44
C ILE A 79 1.90 13.77 8.88
N TYR A 80 1.96 12.50 9.22
CA TYR A 80 1.84 12.00 10.59
C TYR A 80 3.22 11.90 11.25
N CYS A 81 3.34 12.39 12.48
CA CYS A 81 4.57 12.41 13.26
C CYS A 81 4.36 11.71 14.61
N GLU A 82 5.18 10.71 14.92
CA GLU A 82 5.16 10.03 16.24
C GLU A 82 6.57 9.71 16.74
N ILE A 83 6.71 9.58 18.07
CA ILE A 83 7.85 8.91 18.68
C ILE A 83 7.53 7.41 18.71
N LEU A 84 8.34 6.62 18.01
CA LEU A 84 8.19 5.18 17.90
C LEU A 84 9.20 4.48 18.82
N GLU A 85 8.71 3.79 19.85
CA GLU A 85 9.54 2.95 20.72
C GLU A 85 9.42 1.48 20.29
N ARG A 86 10.53 0.84 19.91
CA ARG A 86 10.54 -0.57 19.50
C ARG A 86 11.81 -1.30 19.93
N GLY A 87 11.65 -2.27 20.83
CA GLY A 87 12.72 -3.21 21.18
C GLY A 87 13.99 -2.55 21.74
N GLY A 88 13.83 -1.43 22.46
CA GLY A 88 14.94 -0.65 23.02
C GLY A 88 15.43 0.51 22.13
N TYR A 89 14.98 0.57 20.87
CA TYR A 89 15.25 1.69 19.97
C TYR A 89 14.10 2.71 20.02
N VAL A 90 14.45 3.99 19.85
CA VAL A 90 13.48 5.08 19.79
C VAL A 90 13.75 5.91 18.53
N ASP A 91 12.77 5.95 17.64
CA ASP A 91 12.85 6.70 16.38
C ASP A 91 11.78 7.79 16.33
N LEU A 92 12.02 8.86 15.57
CA LEU A 92 10.94 9.71 15.09
C LEU A 92 10.39 9.10 13.81
N ARG A 93 9.11 8.82 13.78
CA ARG A 93 8.43 8.24 12.63
C ARG A 93 7.58 9.29 11.94
N TYR A 94 7.75 9.37 10.63
CA TYR A 94 7.00 10.20 9.71
C TYR A 94 6.28 9.32 8.69
N ASP A 95 4.94 9.33 8.68
CA ASP A 95 4.16 8.70 7.61
C ASP A 95 3.48 9.76 6.75
N PHE A 96 3.58 9.66 5.43
CA PHE A 96 2.86 10.55 4.52
C PHE A 96 2.61 9.90 3.16
N ASN A 97 1.64 10.44 2.42
CA ASN A 97 1.44 10.14 1.01
C ASN A 97 1.99 11.30 0.18
N PRO A 98 3.04 11.10 -0.65
CA PRO A 98 3.59 12.17 -1.48
C PRO A 98 2.56 12.80 -2.42
N ASN A 99 1.60 12.02 -2.93
CA ASN A 99 0.54 12.53 -3.79
C ASN A 99 -0.42 13.47 -3.06
N SER A 100 -0.65 13.24 -1.76
CA SER A 100 -1.42 14.18 -0.93
C SER A 100 -0.68 15.51 -0.79
N LEU A 101 0.65 15.50 -0.62
CA LEU A 101 1.45 16.73 -0.55
C LEU A 101 1.42 17.51 -1.87
N LYS A 102 1.56 16.81 -3.01
CA LYS A 102 1.47 17.39 -4.35
C LYS A 102 0.10 17.98 -4.65
N LYS A 103 -0.96 17.23 -4.34
CA LYS A 103 -2.37 17.63 -4.54
C LYS A 103 -2.67 19.01 -3.93
N TRP A 104 -2.09 19.28 -2.76
CA TRP A 104 -2.32 20.52 -2.03
C TRP A 104 -1.21 21.56 -2.20
N ASP A 105 -0.20 21.29 -3.04
CA ASP A 105 0.97 22.16 -3.29
C ASP A 105 1.77 22.50 -2.01
N VAL A 106 1.99 21.48 -1.17
CA VAL A 106 2.59 21.62 0.17
C VAL A 106 3.79 20.69 0.40
N GLU A 107 4.45 20.29 -0.68
CA GLU A 107 5.70 19.51 -0.62
C GLU A 107 6.78 20.24 0.21
N TRP A 108 6.75 21.57 0.27
CA TRP A 108 7.67 22.38 1.07
C TRP A 108 7.62 22.07 2.57
N VAL A 109 6.48 21.59 3.11
CA VAL A 109 6.35 21.24 4.53
C VAL A 109 7.34 20.13 4.89
N TRP A 110 7.59 19.19 3.96
CA TRP A 110 8.59 18.16 4.17
C TRP A 110 10.01 18.75 4.30
N ASN A 111 10.31 19.84 3.60
CA ASN A 111 11.61 20.52 3.75
C ASN A 111 11.76 21.15 5.13
N VAL A 112 10.69 21.68 5.73
CA VAL A 112 10.73 22.15 7.13
C VAL A 112 11.06 21.01 8.07
N VAL A 113 10.41 19.85 7.90
CA VAL A 113 10.70 18.64 8.70
C VAL A 113 12.17 18.24 8.55
N ARG A 114 12.66 18.14 7.31
CA ARG A 114 14.07 17.79 7.03
C ARG A 114 15.06 18.78 7.65
N ASN A 115 14.86 20.07 7.46
CA ASN A 115 15.75 21.11 7.97
C ASN A 115 15.89 21.01 9.50
N VAL A 116 14.77 20.81 10.22
CA VAL A 116 14.82 20.61 11.67
C VAL A 116 15.56 19.34 12.01
N LEU A 117 15.32 18.25 11.31
CA LEU A 117 16.01 17.01 11.62
C LEU A 117 17.52 17.07 11.32
N ASP A 118 17.92 17.76 10.25
CA ASP A 118 19.31 17.93 9.80
C ASP A 118 20.11 18.81 10.78
N GLU A 119 19.50 19.87 11.30
CA GLU A 119 20.08 20.72 12.35
C GLU A 119 20.42 19.92 13.61
N PHE A 120 19.66 18.84 13.86
CA PHE A 120 19.90 17.92 14.97
C PHE A 120 20.80 16.74 14.59
N GLY A 121 21.32 16.74 13.36
CA GLY A 121 22.23 15.73 12.83
C GLY A 121 21.60 14.34 12.78
N SER A 122 20.30 14.27 12.50
CA SER A 122 19.56 13.00 12.46
C SER A 122 19.92 12.17 11.24
N GLU A 123 19.92 10.85 11.39
CA GLU A 123 20.05 9.92 10.25
C GLU A 123 18.66 9.40 9.86
N TYR A 124 18.35 9.40 8.57
CA TYR A 124 17.06 8.96 8.05
C TYR A 124 17.15 7.63 7.34
N ARG A 125 16.08 6.85 7.44
CA ARG A 125 15.90 5.64 6.65
C ARG A 125 14.45 5.47 6.24
N LEU A 126 14.24 5.07 4.99
CA LEU A 126 12.93 4.64 4.52
C LEU A 126 12.63 3.26 5.08
N SER A 127 11.62 3.18 5.95
CA SER A 127 11.25 1.94 6.63
C SER A 127 10.05 1.25 6.01
N ARG A 128 9.23 2.00 5.26
CA ARG A 128 8.08 1.47 4.53
C ARG A 128 7.85 2.26 3.25
N PHE A 129 7.48 1.54 2.23
CA PHE A 129 7.05 2.06 0.95
C PHE A 129 5.82 1.29 0.49
N ASP A 130 4.72 1.98 0.23
CA ASP A 130 3.51 1.36 -0.34
C ASP A 130 3.31 1.90 -1.77
N LEU A 131 3.36 1.00 -2.74
CA LEU A 131 2.96 1.28 -4.13
C LEU A 131 1.49 0.91 -4.31
N ALA A 132 0.67 1.80 -4.86
CA ALA A 132 -0.72 1.50 -5.20
C ALA A 132 -0.90 1.48 -6.72
N ILE A 133 -1.67 0.50 -7.19
CA ILE A 133 -2.14 0.41 -8.55
C ILE A 133 -3.66 0.42 -8.52
N ASP A 134 -4.22 1.51 -9.00
CA ASP A 134 -5.65 1.71 -9.17
C ASP A 134 -6.11 1.06 -10.47
N VAL A 135 -7.14 0.22 -10.36
CA VAL A 135 -7.73 -0.56 -11.43
C VAL A 135 -9.19 -0.16 -11.52
N ILE A 136 -9.50 0.69 -12.49
CA ILE A 136 -10.81 1.33 -12.67
C ILE A 136 -11.59 0.58 -13.76
N ASN A 137 -12.91 0.44 -13.58
CA ASN A 137 -13.84 -0.13 -14.54
C ASN A 137 -13.47 -1.54 -15.07
N THR A 138 -12.61 -2.25 -14.33
CA THR A 138 -12.11 -3.60 -14.62
C THR A 138 -12.43 -4.50 -13.42
N PRO A 139 -13.69 -4.94 -13.27
CA PRO A 139 -14.10 -5.75 -12.12
C PRO A 139 -13.36 -7.10 -12.05
N GLU A 140 -12.95 -7.68 -13.17
CA GLU A 140 -12.32 -9.01 -13.28
C GLU A 140 -11.01 -9.13 -12.48
N ILE A 141 -10.39 -8.01 -12.09
CA ILE A 141 -9.20 -7.99 -11.23
C ILE A 141 -9.37 -8.76 -9.91
N PHE A 142 -10.61 -8.93 -9.40
CA PHE A 142 -10.84 -9.75 -8.20
C PHE A 142 -10.39 -11.22 -8.37
N GLU A 143 -10.25 -11.69 -9.61
CA GLU A 143 -9.75 -13.03 -9.93
C GLU A 143 -8.24 -13.17 -9.74
N LEU A 144 -7.50 -12.09 -9.48
CA LEU A 144 -6.05 -12.11 -9.28
C LEU A 144 -5.65 -13.11 -8.20
N LYS A 145 -4.72 -14.02 -8.53
CA LYS A 145 -4.17 -15.04 -7.63
C LYS A 145 -2.65 -14.96 -7.58
N CYS A 146 -2.11 -15.10 -6.37
CA CYS A 146 -0.67 -15.30 -6.20
C CYS A 146 -0.30 -16.75 -6.58
N THR A 147 0.65 -16.92 -7.47
CA THR A 147 1.19 -18.22 -7.89
C THR A 147 2.40 -18.65 -7.06
N ARG A 148 2.98 -17.73 -6.27
CA ARG A 148 4.13 -18.02 -5.41
C ARG A 148 3.79 -19.00 -4.28
N GLN A 149 4.72 -19.89 -3.98
CA GLN A 149 4.62 -20.84 -2.88
C GLN A 149 4.96 -20.18 -1.54
N GLY A 150 4.37 -20.70 -0.45
CA GLY A 150 4.69 -20.30 0.91
C GLY A 150 4.16 -18.92 1.33
N VAL A 151 3.36 -18.27 0.47
CA VAL A 151 2.72 -16.99 0.79
C VAL A 151 1.39 -17.25 1.46
N THR A 152 1.25 -16.81 2.71
CA THR A 152 -0.04 -16.84 3.41
C THR A 152 -1.02 -15.90 2.73
N ARG A 153 -2.31 -16.24 2.77
CA ARG A 153 -3.36 -15.36 2.27
C ARG A 153 -4.48 -15.21 3.28
N LYS A 154 -5.20 -14.11 3.21
CA LYS A 154 -6.39 -13.85 4.01
C LYS A 154 -7.45 -13.18 3.13
N LEU A 155 -8.64 -13.79 3.06
CA LEU A 155 -9.79 -13.23 2.35
C LEU A 155 -10.73 -12.54 3.34
N LEU A 156 -11.20 -11.35 3.02
CA LEU A 156 -12.26 -10.65 3.74
C LEU A 156 -13.47 -10.50 2.82
N PHE A 157 -14.61 -10.97 3.30
CA PHE A 157 -15.88 -10.91 2.59
C PHE A 157 -16.83 -9.94 3.27
N GLY A 158 -17.63 -9.27 2.46
CA GLY A 158 -18.71 -8.39 2.91
C GLY A 158 -19.91 -9.15 3.44
N ARG A 159 -20.88 -8.41 3.97
CA ARG A 159 -22.17 -8.96 4.42
C ARG A 159 -22.95 -9.67 3.32
N SER A 160 -22.75 -9.28 2.06
CA SER A 160 -23.35 -9.94 0.89
C SER A 160 -22.63 -11.23 0.46
N GLY A 161 -21.53 -11.58 1.10
CA GLY A 161 -20.64 -12.67 0.66
C GLY A 161 -19.71 -12.30 -0.49
N ALA A 162 -19.77 -11.06 -1.00
CA ALA A 162 -18.84 -10.58 -2.01
C ALA A 162 -17.43 -10.42 -1.42
N LEU A 163 -16.41 -10.77 -2.18
CA LEU A 163 -15.02 -10.52 -1.81
C LEU A 163 -14.77 -9.01 -1.76
N GLU A 164 -14.18 -8.52 -0.66
CA GLU A 164 -13.88 -7.10 -0.49
C GLU A 164 -12.38 -6.85 -0.47
N THR A 165 -11.64 -7.72 0.21
CA THR A 165 -10.18 -7.57 0.36
C THR A 165 -9.49 -8.92 0.36
N ILE A 166 -8.33 -8.98 -0.31
CA ILE A 166 -7.38 -10.08 -0.26
C ILE A 166 -6.06 -9.54 0.27
N TYR A 167 -5.47 -10.23 1.24
CA TYR A 167 -4.09 -10.02 1.64
C TYR A 167 -3.24 -11.22 1.23
N TRP A 168 -2.05 -10.96 0.71
CA TRP A 168 -0.98 -11.94 0.52
C TRP A 168 0.24 -11.52 1.35
N GLY A 169 0.69 -12.40 2.23
CA GLY A 169 1.73 -12.12 3.24
C GLY A 169 1.16 -11.54 4.53
N SER A 170 1.94 -11.64 5.61
CA SER A 170 1.56 -11.11 6.91
C SER A 170 1.74 -9.60 6.97
N ARG A 171 1.04 -8.90 7.87
CA ARG A 171 1.18 -7.44 8.00
C ARG A 171 2.60 -7.03 8.43
N GLN A 172 3.30 -7.93 9.13
CA GLN A 172 4.63 -7.72 9.68
C GLN A 172 5.75 -8.18 8.74
N SER A 173 5.46 -8.85 7.63
CA SER A 173 6.49 -9.27 6.68
C SER A 173 7.07 -8.08 5.93
N ASP A 174 8.29 -8.26 5.41
CA ASP A 174 8.97 -7.25 4.61
C ASP A 174 8.21 -6.90 3.34
N VAL A 175 7.40 -7.83 2.83
CA VAL A 175 6.52 -7.64 1.69
C VAL A 175 5.10 -8.07 2.05
N GLN A 176 4.12 -7.24 1.75
CA GLN A 176 2.70 -7.60 1.79
C GLN A 176 2.00 -7.01 0.56
N VAL A 177 1.18 -7.82 -0.10
CA VAL A 177 0.35 -7.35 -1.23
C VAL A 177 -1.11 -7.39 -0.80
N ARG A 178 -1.89 -6.38 -1.21
CA ARG A 178 -3.30 -6.22 -0.89
C ARG A 178 -4.08 -5.94 -2.15
N LEU A 179 -5.19 -6.62 -2.36
CA LEU A 179 -6.17 -6.23 -3.38
C LEU A 179 -7.48 -5.94 -2.68
N TYR A 180 -8.04 -4.75 -2.85
CA TYR A 180 -9.29 -4.39 -2.19
C TYR A 180 -10.16 -3.46 -3.02
N ASN A 181 -11.46 -3.47 -2.73
CA ASN A 181 -12.43 -2.62 -3.40
C ASN A 181 -12.33 -1.18 -2.87
N LYS A 182 -11.59 -0.34 -3.61
CA LYS A 182 -11.36 1.07 -3.27
C LYS A 182 -12.63 1.91 -3.37
N LEU A 183 -13.52 1.60 -4.32
CA LEU A 183 -14.81 2.29 -4.46
C LEU A 183 -15.62 2.19 -3.15
N LYS A 184 -15.67 0.99 -2.58
CA LYS A 184 -16.39 0.73 -1.34
C LYS A 184 -15.73 1.42 -0.15
N GLU A 185 -14.40 1.39 -0.07
CA GLU A 185 -13.66 2.11 0.96
C GLU A 185 -13.97 3.62 0.92
N MET A 186 -13.91 4.25 -0.25
CA MET A 186 -14.18 5.68 -0.39
C MET A 186 -15.61 6.05 -0.01
N LYS A 187 -16.61 5.24 -0.41
CA LYS A 187 -18.01 5.42 0.01
C LYS A 187 -18.18 5.32 1.52
N SER A 188 -17.40 4.48 2.20
CA SER A 188 -17.48 4.33 3.65
C SER A 188 -16.88 5.51 4.43
N TYR A 189 -15.97 6.25 3.81
CA TYR A 189 -15.34 7.42 4.42
C TYR A 189 -16.00 8.76 4.02
N GLU A 190 -17.11 8.73 3.27
CA GLU A 190 -17.81 9.94 2.77
C GLU A 190 -16.87 10.93 2.04
N ARG A 191 -15.77 10.42 1.48
CA ARG A 191 -14.60 11.25 1.11
C ARG A 191 -14.62 11.87 -0.28
N ALA A 192 -15.66 11.68 -1.09
CA ALA A 192 -15.76 12.34 -2.41
C ALA A 192 -17.16 12.21 -3.03
N GLU A 193 -17.55 13.22 -3.80
CA GLU A 193 -18.44 13.02 -4.95
C GLU A 193 -17.74 12.07 -5.92
N LEU A 194 -18.19 10.83 -5.96
CA LEU A 194 -17.65 9.83 -6.87
C LEU A 194 -18.25 10.08 -8.25
N ASP A 195 -17.39 10.21 -9.27
CA ASP A 195 -17.83 10.26 -10.65
C ASP A 195 -18.70 9.02 -10.96
N GLU A 196 -19.92 9.25 -11.43
CA GLU A 196 -20.88 8.21 -11.79
C GLU A 196 -20.37 7.29 -12.91
N SER A 197 -19.35 7.73 -13.67
CA SER A 197 -18.67 6.92 -14.68
C SER A 197 -17.87 5.75 -14.08
N ILE A 198 -17.50 5.82 -12.79
CA ILE A 198 -16.71 4.79 -12.09
C ILE A 198 -17.64 3.69 -11.56
N LYS A 199 -17.75 2.60 -12.30
CA LYS A 199 -18.58 1.43 -11.98
C LYS A 199 -17.85 0.41 -11.12
N SER A 200 -16.54 0.28 -11.28
CA SER A 200 -15.69 -0.54 -10.41
C SER A 200 -14.38 0.19 -10.13
N PHE A 201 -13.84 0.01 -8.93
CA PHE A 201 -12.54 0.55 -8.58
C PHE A 201 -11.91 -0.35 -7.51
N TRP A 202 -10.87 -1.07 -7.92
CA TRP A 202 -10.02 -1.88 -7.07
C TRP A 202 -8.64 -1.26 -6.96
N ARG A 203 -7.98 -1.46 -5.82
CA ARG A 203 -6.58 -1.06 -5.64
C ARG A 203 -5.75 -2.28 -5.29
N LEU A 204 -4.72 -2.53 -6.09
CA LEU A 204 -3.64 -3.47 -5.80
C LEU A 204 -2.50 -2.70 -5.15
N GLU A 205 -2.27 -2.93 -3.87
CA GLU A 205 -1.24 -2.24 -3.09
C GLU A 205 -0.11 -3.20 -2.72
N MET A 206 1.14 -2.77 -2.93
CA MET A 206 2.34 -3.52 -2.58
C MET A 206 3.14 -2.74 -1.53
N GLN A 207 3.09 -3.23 -0.30
CA GLN A 207 3.86 -2.72 0.82
C GLN A 207 5.23 -3.42 0.85
N MET A 208 6.29 -2.62 0.85
CA MET A 208 7.68 -2.99 1.10
C MET A 208 8.15 -2.39 2.42
N ARG A 209 9.04 -3.07 3.15
CA ARG A 209 9.68 -2.58 4.38
C ARG A 209 11.20 -2.70 4.32
N THR A 210 11.87 -1.96 5.20
CA THR A 210 13.33 -1.70 5.30
C THR A 210 14.25 -2.68 4.56
N LYS A 211 14.19 -3.99 4.82
CA LYS A 211 15.09 -4.98 4.20
C LYS A 211 14.97 -5.10 2.67
N LYS A 212 13.86 -4.64 2.11
CA LYS A 212 13.52 -4.69 0.68
C LYS A 212 13.54 -3.32 0.02
N ILE A 213 13.89 -2.28 0.76
CA ILE A 213 13.93 -0.92 0.27
C ILE A 213 15.39 -0.58 -0.02
N ASP A 214 15.77 -0.75 -1.27
CA ASP A 214 17.07 -0.38 -1.82
C ASP A 214 16.90 0.07 -3.29
N ARG A 215 18.02 0.27 -3.99
CA ARG A 215 18.01 0.67 -5.42
C ARG A 215 17.36 -0.35 -6.36
N THR A 216 17.02 -1.55 -5.87
CA THR A 216 16.32 -2.60 -6.62
C THR A 216 14.81 -2.62 -6.35
N LEU A 217 14.28 -1.67 -5.58
CA LEU A 217 12.86 -1.59 -5.20
C LEU A 217 11.90 -1.75 -6.40
N ALA A 218 12.18 -1.07 -7.52
CA ALA A 218 11.38 -1.20 -8.73
C ALA A 218 11.42 -2.62 -9.35
N GLN A 219 12.59 -3.26 -9.34
CA GLN A 219 12.72 -4.64 -9.80
C GLN A 219 11.97 -5.60 -8.87
N GLU A 220 12.07 -5.39 -7.55
CA GLU A 220 11.30 -6.19 -6.58
C GLU A 220 9.79 -6.07 -6.86
N PHE A 221 9.25 -4.87 -7.13
CA PHE A 221 7.84 -4.73 -7.51
C PHE A 221 7.49 -5.50 -8.79
N SER A 222 8.31 -5.39 -9.84
CA SER A 222 8.13 -6.16 -11.07
C SER A 222 8.13 -7.66 -10.82
N ASP A 223 9.14 -8.15 -10.10
CA ASP A 223 9.26 -9.57 -9.77
C ASP A 223 8.05 -10.05 -8.96
N ARG A 224 7.49 -9.20 -8.08
CA ARG A 224 6.26 -9.51 -7.35
C ARG A 224 5.06 -9.64 -8.28
N LEU A 225 4.87 -8.70 -9.20
CA LEU A 225 3.80 -8.73 -10.21
C LEU A 225 3.83 -10.03 -11.04
N ASP A 226 5.02 -10.50 -11.44
CA ASP A 226 5.18 -11.75 -12.19
C ASP A 226 4.69 -12.99 -11.40
N GLY A 227 4.70 -12.89 -10.07
CA GLY A 227 4.16 -13.91 -9.16
C GLY A 227 2.63 -13.93 -9.05
N PHE A 228 1.90 -13.19 -9.90
CA PHE A 228 0.45 -13.18 -9.95
C PHE A 228 -0.10 -13.67 -11.29
N SER A 229 -1.31 -14.22 -11.25
CA SER A 229 -2.04 -14.74 -12.40
C SER A 229 -3.51 -14.35 -12.30
N LEU A 230 -4.09 -13.93 -13.43
CA LEU A 230 -5.52 -13.62 -13.57
C LEU A 230 -6.31 -14.76 -14.22
N VAL A 231 -5.70 -15.93 -14.38
CA VAL A 231 -6.37 -17.06 -15.04
C VAL A 231 -7.43 -17.65 -14.10
N PRO A 232 -8.71 -17.71 -14.46
CA PRO A 232 -9.70 -18.37 -13.62
C PRO A 232 -9.50 -19.88 -13.68
N VAL A 233 -9.84 -20.58 -12.60
CA VAL A 233 -9.74 -22.05 -12.53
C VAL A 233 -10.54 -22.74 -13.64
N SER A 234 -11.66 -22.14 -14.04
CA SER A 234 -12.53 -22.65 -15.10
C SER A 234 -11.79 -22.79 -16.45
N ALA A 235 -10.87 -21.85 -16.75
CA ALA A 235 -10.10 -21.81 -17.98
C ALA A 235 -8.94 -22.80 -18.02
N LEU A 236 -8.41 -23.23 -16.86
CA LEU A 236 -7.26 -24.14 -16.81
C LEU A 236 -7.57 -25.47 -17.49
N ASP A 237 -6.63 -26.01 -18.26
CA ASP A 237 -6.74 -27.36 -18.83
C ASP A 237 -6.43 -28.43 -17.76
N LEU A 238 -7.42 -28.64 -16.88
CA LEU A 238 -7.34 -29.56 -15.76
C LEU A 238 -8.51 -30.55 -15.82
N LYS A 239 -8.25 -31.79 -15.39
CA LYS A 239 -9.32 -32.78 -15.18
C LYS A 239 -10.38 -32.23 -14.21
N PRO A 240 -11.67 -32.62 -14.35
CA PRO A 240 -12.77 -32.08 -13.54
C PRO A 240 -12.52 -32.13 -12.03
N GLU A 241 -11.90 -33.20 -11.53
CA GLU A 241 -11.50 -33.36 -10.13
C GLU A 241 -10.51 -32.29 -9.67
N LEU A 242 -9.45 -32.04 -10.45
CA LEU A 242 -8.45 -31.02 -10.16
C LEU A 242 -9.02 -29.60 -10.29
N LYS A 243 -10.01 -29.37 -11.17
CA LYS A 243 -10.74 -28.10 -11.23
C LYS A 243 -11.53 -27.84 -9.95
N ARG A 244 -12.30 -28.84 -9.47
CA ARG A 244 -13.03 -28.72 -8.20
C ARG A 244 -12.09 -28.49 -7.03
N PHE A 245 -10.99 -29.23 -6.97
CA PHE A 245 -9.95 -29.03 -5.97
C PHE A 245 -9.39 -27.60 -6.01
N ALA A 246 -9.09 -27.07 -7.20
CA ALA A 246 -8.59 -25.71 -7.38
C ALA A 246 -9.62 -24.65 -6.97
N MET A 247 -10.91 -24.83 -7.28
CA MET A 247 -11.97 -23.93 -6.85
C MET A 247 -12.07 -23.86 -5.32
N LEU A 248 -12.06 -25.01 -4.65
CA LEU A 248 -12.06 -25.08 -3.18
C LEU A 248 -10.80 -24.44 -2.58
N LEU A 249 -9.64 -24.75 -3.18
CA LEU A 249 -8.38 -24.15 -2.80
C LEU A 249 -8.45 -22.64 -2.92
N GLU A 250 -9.26 -22.03 -3.78
CA GLU A 250 -9.35 -20.58 -3.94
C GLU A 250 -10.39 -19.92 -3.04
N SER A 251 -11.41 -20.65 -2.60
CA SER A 251 -12.45 -20.16 -1.69
C SER A 251 -12.05 -20.17 -0.21
N ASP A 252 -10.75 -20.32 0.08
CA ASP A 252 -10.20 -20.52 1.43
C ASP A 252 -10.78 -21.71 2.21
N GLY A 253 -11.25 -22.72 1.49
CA GLY A 253 -11.68 -23.98 2.09
C GLY A 253 -10.49 -24.81 2.58
N ASP A 254 -10.65 -25.46 3.74
CA ASP A 254 -9.70 -26.46 4.20
C ASP A 254 -9.78 -27.71 3.31
N VAL A 255 -8.84 -27.81 2.37
CA VAL A 255 -8.80 -28.93 1.42
C VAL A 255 -8.71 -30.30 2.10
N ALA A 256 -8.15 -30.40 3.30
CA ALA A 256 -8.06 -31.68 4.01
C ALA A 256 -9.43 -32.12 4.55
N VAL A 257 -10.29 -31.17 4.92
CA VAL A 257 -11.66 -31.45 5.39
C VAL A 257 -12.55 -31.96 4.26
N TRP A 258 -12.37 -31.43 3.05
CA TRP A 258 -13.17 -31.80 1.88
C TRP A 258 -12.64 -33.03 1.11
N TYR A 259 -11.39 -33.41 1.36
CA TYR A 259 -10.75 -34.59 0.78
C TYR A 259 -10.09 -35.46 1.88
N PRO A 260 -10.85 -35.94 2.89
CA PRO A 260 -10.30 -36.66 4.05
C PRO A 260 -9.64 -37.99 3.66
N GLU A 261 -10.03 -38.57 2.53
CA GLU A 261 -9.49 -39.81 1.98
C GLU A 261 -8.15 -39.62 1.22
N VAL A 262 -7.75 -38.37 0.95
CA VAL A 262 -6.57 -38.07 0.13
C VAL A 262 -5.38 -37.75 1.04
N ASP A 263 -4.27 -38.47 0.84
CA ASP A 263 -3.05 -38.25 1.61
C ASP A 263 -2.40 -36.88 1.33
N GLU A 264 -1.69 -36.34 2.32
CA GLU A 264 -1.09 -35.00 2.24
C GLU A 264 -0.11 -34.85 1.06
N ARG A 265 0.62 -35.91 0.69
CA ARG A 265 1.56 -35.88 -0.44
C ARG A 265 0.80 -35.77 -1.77
N THR A 266 -0.37 -36.38 -1.89
CA THR A 266 -1.24 -36.23 -3.06
C THR A 266 -1.86 -34.84 -3.12
N LEU A 267 -2.33 -34.29 -2.01
CA LEU A 267 -2.81 -32.90 -1.94
C LEU A 267 -1.72 -31.89 -2.35
N ARG A 268 -0.49 -32.06 -1.87
CA ARG A 268 0.68 -31.24 -2.29
C ARG A 268 0.95 -31.37 -3.80
N ARG A 269 0.87 -32.59 -4.36
CA ARG A 269 1.02 -32.82 -5.81
C ARG A 269 -0.09 -32.14 -6.62
N TRP A 270 -1.34 -32.17 -6.15
CA TRP A 270 -2.46 -31.50 -6.81
C TRP A 270 -2.29 -29.98 -6.79
N LYS A 271 -1.90 -29.39 -5.65
CA LYS A 271 -1.54 -27.95 -5.57
C LYS A 271 -0.46 -27.59 -6.59
N ALA A 272 0.58 -28.41 -6.72
CA ALA A 272 1.65 -28.20 -7.70
C ALA A 272 1.14 -28.27 -9.15
N LYS A 273 0.23 -29.21 -9.47
CA LYS A 273 -0.37 -29.32 -10.81
C LYS A 273 -1.22 -28.10 -11.15
N VAL A 274 -2.04 -27.62 -10.23
CA VAL A 274 -2.87 -26.42 -10.43
C VAL A 274 -1.99 -25.19 -10.67
N ARG A 275 -0.92 -25.03 -9.89
CA ARG A 275 0.05 -23.95 -10.08
C ARG A 275 0.74 -24.03 -11.44
N LYS A 276 1.25 -25.21 -11.82
CA LYS A 276 1.89 -25.42 -13.12
C LYS A 276 0.92 -25.12 -14.28
N ALA A 277 -0.33 -25.57 -14.18
CA ALA A 277 -1.34 -25.27 -15.18
C ALA A 277 -1.62 -23.76 -15.33
N ARG A 278 -1.45 -22.97 -14.25
CA ARG A 278 -1.55 -21.51 -14.29
C ARG A 278 -0.31 -20.84 -14.88
N GLU A 279 0.87 -21.40 -14.62
CA GLU A 279 2.15 -20.93 -15.16
C GLU A 279 2.26 -21.22 -16.67
N ASP A 280 1.80 -22.39 -17.11
CA ASP A 280 1.83 -22.85 -18.50
C ASP A 280 0.65 -22.31 -19.34
N PHE A 281 -0.29 -21.58 -18.74
CA PHE A 281 -1.47 -21.08 -19.43
C PHE A 281 -1.08 -19.95 -20.40
N ASP A 282 -1.28 -20.17 -21.70
CA ASP A 282 -1.10 -19.14 -22.72
C ASP A 282 -2.21 -18.09 -22.61
N ASP A 283 -1.81 -16.84 -22.48
CA ASP A 283 -2.61 -15.81 -21.82
C ASP A 283 -3.68 -15.21 -22.75
N ASP A 284 -4.81 -14.86 -22.15
CA ASP A 284 -5.90 -14.12 -22.81
C ASP A 284 -5.38 -12.74 -23.25
N ALA A 285 -5.80 -12.24 -24.43
CA ALA A 285 -5.42 -10.92 -24.94
C ALA A 285 -5.69 -9.81 -23.89
N TYR A 286 -6.78 -9.91 -23.14
CA TYR A 286 -7.14 -8.95 -22.10
C TYR A 286 -6.18 -8.95 -20.90
N ARG A 287 -5.70 -10.12 -20.49
CA ARG A 287 -4.83 -10.30 -19.30
C ARG A 287 -3.39 -9.92 -19.58
N LYS A 288 -2.92 -10.19 -20.79
CA LYS A 288 -1.62 -9.72 -21.26
C LYS A 288 -1.58 -8.20 -21.29
N VAL A 289 -2.65 -7.54 -21.72
CA VAL A 289 -2.76 -6.07 -21.66
C VAL A 289 -2.68 -5.59 -20.22
N LEU A 290 -3.39 -6.21 -19.28
CA LEU A 290 -3.36 -5.81 -17.87
C LEU A 290 -1.98 -5.99 -17.25
N LYS A 291 -1.37 -7.18 -17.38
CA LYS A 291 -0.02 -7.41 -16.88
C LYS A 291 1.01 -6.48 -17.53
N ASN A 292 0.93 -6.29 -18.84
CA ASN A 292 1.85 -5.41 -19.56
C ASN A 292 1.66 -3.95 -19.15
N ALA A 293 0.42 -3.47 -18.99
CA ALA A 293 0.15 -2.11 -18.57
C ALA A 293 0.63 -1.86 -17.14
N LEU A 294 0.40 -2.82 -16.22
CA LEU A 294 0.98 -2.77 -14.87
C LEU A 294 2.51 -2.74 -14.89
N HIS A 295 3.12 -3.53 -15.79
CA HIS A 295 4.57 -3.58 -15.94
C HIS A 295 5.14 -2.29 -16.57
N ASN A 296 4.51 -1.75 -17.60
CA ASN A 296 4.89 -0.50 -18.26
C ASN A 296 4.80 0.67 -17.26
N GLN A 297 3.70 0.79 -16.53
CA GLN A 297 3.57 1.82 -15.48
C GLN A 297 4.60 1.65 -14.36
N MET A 298 5.00 0.41 -14.04
CA MET A 298 6.10 0.18 -13.10
C MET A 298 7.43 0.73 -13.60
N GLN A 299 7.69 0.66 -14.91
CA GLN A 299 8.91 1.22 -15.51
C GLN A 299 8.91 2.76 -15.47
N ASP A 300 7.76 3.39 -15.74
CA ASP A 300 7.63 4.85 -15.62
C ASP A 300 7.83 5.30 -14.18
N ILE A 301 7.22 4.59 -13.24
CA ILE A 301 7.35 4.85 -11.81
C ILE A 301 8.73 4.55 -11.29
N LYS A 302 9.50 3.66 -11.90
CA LYS A 302 10.92 3.51 -11.55
C LYS A 302 11.67 4.84 -11.66
N SER A 303 11.42 5.60 -12.74
CA SER A 303 12.05 6.91 -12.91
C SER A 303 11.56 7.95 -11.89
N GLU A 304 10.30 7.83 -11.46
CA GLU A 304 9.73 8.69 -10.43
C GLU A 304 10.24 8.30 -9.05
N LEU A 305 10.31 7.01 -8.76
CA LEU A 305 10.84 6.38 -7.54
C LEU A 305 12.24 6.84 -7.25
N ASP A 306 13.13 6.81 -8.25
CA ASP A 306 14.50 7.28 -8.12
C ASP A 306 14.51 8.77 -7.71
N LYS A 307 13.69 9.61 -8.34
CA LYS A 307 13.52 11.02 -7.94
C LYS A 307 12.91 11.18 -6.55
N TYR A 308 11.96 10.34 -6.15
CA TYR A 308 11.35 10.40 -4.81
C TYR A 308 12.34 9.97 -3.73
N VAL A 309 13.16 8.96 -3.99
CA VAL A 309 14.26 8.58 -3.11
C VAL A 309 15.21 9.75 -2.95
N ASP A 310 15.61 10.41 -4.04
CA ASP A 310 16.45 11.62 -3.96
C ASP A 310 15.77 12.75 -3.17
N VAL A 311 14.50 13.07 -3.48
CA VAL A 311 13.76 14.18 -2.87
C VAL A 311 13.49 13.95 -1.38
N TYR A 312 13.14 12.73 -0.98
CA TYR A 312 12.70 12.45 0.39
C TYR A 312 13.78 11.81 1.27
N LEU A 313 14.80 11.17 0.69
CA LEU A 313 15.86 10.46 1.41
C LEU A 313 17.28 11.00 1.12
N GLY A 314 17.47 11.76 0.04
CA GLY A 314 18.69 12.56 -0.18
C GLY A 314 19.96 11.79 -0.58
N PHE A 315 19.85 10.63 -1.25
CA PHE A 315 21.02 9.89 -1.76
C PHE A 315 20.82 9.18 -3.09
#